data_AF-A0A930EZN5-F1
#
_entry.id   AF-A0A930EZN5-F1
#
_cell.length_a   1.000
_cell.length_b   1.000
_cell.length_c   1.000
_cell.angle_alpha   90.00
_cell.angle_beta   90.00
_cell.angle_gamma   90.00
#
_symmetry.space_group_name_H-M   'P 1'
#
loop_
_entity.id
_entity.type
_entity.pdbx_description
1 polymer ?
#
loop_
_entity_poly.entity_id
_entity_poly.type
_entity_poly.pdbx_seq_one_letter_code
_entity_poly.pdbx_strand_id
1 'polypeptide(L)'
;MKENIQANTNRQIKYALIAAFVLFFLAFVLLFLFIFNEKIDSYEIEKNGKQFGKSEFIEYQGEIFVPVPSGGRYVLEDVDLNSFKAVEDESTLVVGLDKNHVYFGNIPISDLDPSKLQVIGNGYYTDGKSTYFCSPYSQRNEDLSTSMELLQHLAYIFSKTKKSQRYIYPYKKIETNKRLQPVENLQYFATDGEKVYYRGEALEKADLNTLKSVDGYNEYFADKENVYYKSKLLPIKNSGKLRVVSSEQGD
;
A
#
# COMPACT_ATOMS: atom_id res chain seq x y z
N MET A 1 2.78 -55.00 49.75
CA MET A 1 3.97 -54.74 48.89
C MET A 1 3.59 -54.19 47.51
N LYS A 2 2.64 -54.79 46.78
CA LYS A 2 2.18 -54.32 45.45
C LYS A 2 1.55 -52.92 45.44
N GLU A 3 0.74 -52.55 46.44
CA GLU A 3 0.12 -51.20 46.51
C GLU A 3 1.13 -50.06 46.69
N ASN A 4 2.17 -50.26 47.51
CA ASN A 4 3.24 -49.26 47.69
C ASN A 4 4.08 -49.07 46.42
N ILE A 5 4.27 -50.13 45.62
CA ILE A 5 4.95 -50.04 44.33
C ILE A 5 4.08 -49.23 43.36
N GLN A 6 2.78 -49.54 43.25
CA GLN A 6 1.84 -48.81 42.39
C GLN A 6 1.73 -47.32 42.76
N ALA A 7 1.64 -47.00 44.05
CA ALA A 7 1.58 -45.63 44.55
C ALA A 7 2.87 -44.84 44.24
N ASN A 8 4.03 -45.47 44.36
CA ASN A 8 5.32 -44.87 44.05
C ASN A 8 5.50 -44.64 42.53
N THR A 9 5.09 -45.61 41.71
CA THR A 9 5.08 -45.48 40.24
C THR A 9 4.15 -44.35 39.79
N ASN A 10 2.95 -44.22 40.36
CA ASN A 10 2.03 -43.12 40.06
C ASN A 10 2.61 -41.74 40.44
N ARG A 11 3.37 -41.66 41.53
CA ARG A 11 4.04 -40.43 41.96
C ARG A 11 5.18 -40.05 41.02
N GLN A 12 5.98 -41.02 40.57
CA GLN A 12 7.04 -40.80 39.58
C GLN A 12 6.48 -40.33 38.22
N ILE A 13 5.39 -40.94 37.74
CA ILE A 13 4.71 -40.50 36.50
C ILE A 13 4.22 -39.05 36.62
N LYS A 14 3.62 -38.67 37.75
CA LYS A 14 3.19 -37.28 38.00
C LYS A 14 4.36 -36.29 37.94
N TYR A 15 5.49 -36.62 38.58
CA TYR A 15 6.67 -35.75 38.53
C TYR A 15 7.28 -35.68 37.12
N ALA A 16 7.30 -36.79 36.38
CA ALA A 16 7.75 -36.80 34.99
C ALA A 16 6.87 -35.93 34.08
N LEU A 17 5.54 -35.99 34.25
CA LEU A 17 4.59 -35.14 33.51
C LEU A 17 4.76 -33.66 33.85
N ILE A 18 4.94 -33.31 35.13
CA ILE A 18 5.20 -31.93 35.56
C ILE A 18 6.53 -31.44 34.97
N ALA A 19 7.59 -32.24 35.04
CA ALA A 19 8.89 -31.90 34.47
C ALA A 19 8.83 -31.72 32.95
N ALA A 20 8.12 -32.60 32.24
CA ALA A 20 7.91 -32.48 30.79
C ALA A 20 7.13 -31.21 30.44
N PHE A 21 6.09 -30.87 31.20
CA PHE A 21 5.33 -29.63 31.02
C PHE A 21 6.19 -28.38 31.27
N VAL A 22 7.01 -28.39 32.34
CA VAL A 22 7.92 -27.28 32.65
C VAL A 22 8.97 -27.11 31.55
N LEU A 23 9.56 -28.20 31.05
CA LEU A 23 10.52 -28.15 29.94
C LEU A 23 9.87 -27.64 28.65
N PHE A 24 8.66 -28.10 28.33
CA PHE A 24 7.89 -27.59 27.20
C PHE A 24 7.60 -26.09 27.35
N PHE A 25 7.17 -25.65 28.53
CA PHE A 25 6.88 -24.24 28.79
C PHE A 25 8.14 -23.38 28.71
N LEU A 26 9.27 -23.85 29.24
CA LEU A 26 10.56 -23.15 29.13
C LEU A 26 10.99 -23.02 27.66
N ALA A 27 10.90 -24.10 26.89
CA ALA A 27 11.20 -24.09 25.46
C ALA A 27 10.27 -23.12 24.69
N PHE A 28 8.97 -23.09 25.05
CA PHE A 28 8.00 -22.16 24.48
C PHE A 28 8.35 -20.70 24.82
N VAL A 29 8.75 -20.39 26.06
CA VAL A 29 9.16 -19.03 26.46
C VAL A 29 10.43 -18.60 25.71
N LEU A 30 11.42 -19.50 25.57
CA LEU A 30 12.64 -19.21 24.80
C LEU A 30 12.33 -18.96 23.31
N LEU A 31 11.45 -19.78 22.72
CA LEU A 31 10.97 -19.58 21.35
C LEU A 31 10.24 -18.24 21.20
N PHE A 32 9.38 -17.89 22.17
CA PHE A 32 8.66 -16.63 22.20
C PHE A 32 9.63 -15.44 22.25
N LEU A 33 10.58 -15.44 23.19
CA LEU A 33 11.58 -14.37 23.29
C LEU A 33 12.41 -14.23 22.01
N PHE A 34 12.79 -15.34 21.38
CA PHE A 34 13.50 -15.35 20.11
C PHE A 34 12.70 -14.68 18.98
N ILE A 35 11.42 -15.03 18.83
CA ILE A 35 10.53 -14.46 17.80
C ILE A 35 10.35 -12.95 17.98
N PHE A 36 10.19 -12.46 19.21
CA PHE A 36 9.89 -11.05 19.47
C PHE A 36 11.13 -10.13 19.47
N ASN A 37 12.33 -10.67 19.71
CA ASN A 37 13.55 -9.86 19.79
C ASN A 37 14.13 -9.48 18.41
N GLU A 38 13.76 -10.16 17.33
CA GLU A 38 14.37 -9.96 16.00
C GLU A 38 13.58 -9.01 15.06
N LYS A 39 12.58 -8.27 15.56
CA LYS A 39 11.85 -7.32 14.71
C LYS A 39 12.70 -6.08 14.43
N ILE A 40 12.84 -5.75 13.15
CA ILE A 40 13.62 -4.60 12.71
C ILE A 40 12.91 -3.31 13.14
N ASP A 41 13.64 -2.43 13.84
CA ASP A 41 13.13 -1.14 14.28
C ASP A 41 13.04 -0.16 13.10
N SER A 42 11.86 0.45 12.92
CA SER A 42 11.66 1.47 11.89
C SER A 42 12.57 2.70 12.07
N TYR A 43 12.93 3.04 13.31
CA TYR A 43 13.86 4.13 13.60
C TYR A 43 15.27 3.82 13.11
N GLU A 44 15.73 2.59 13.28
CA GLU A 44 17.05 2.15 12.81
C GLU A 44 17.12 2.17 11.27
N ILE A 45 16.06 1.74 10.59
CA ILE A 45 15.99 1.81 9.12
C ILE A 45 16.08 3.27 8.65
N GLU A 46 15.36 4.18 9.30
CA GLU A 46 15.36 5.60 8.91
C GLU A 46 16.70 6.28 9.16
N LYS A 47 17.34 5.97 10.28
CA LYS A 47 18.59 6.59 10.69
C LYS A 47 19.81 6.06 9.94
N ASN A 48 19.85 4.75 9.70
CA ASN A 48 21.03 4.06 9.20
C ASN A 48 20.86 3.48 7.78
N GLY A 49 19.65 3.52 7.23
CA GLY A 49 19.37 3.08 5.87
C GLY A 49 19.80 4.08 4.81
N LYS A 50 19.97 3.58 3.59
CA LYS A 50 20.34 4.36 2.41
C LYS A 50 19.10 4.63 1.57
N GLN A 51 18.69 5.89 1.48
CA GLN A 51 17.54 6.30 0.68
C GLN A 51 17.84 6.27 -0.84
N PHE A 52 16.87 5.86 -1.64
CA PHE A 52 16.96 5.92 -3.10
C PHE A 52 16.53 7.30 -3.61
N GLY A 53 17.50 8.19 -3.81
CA GLY A 53 17.23 9.54 -4.30
C GLY A 53 16.30 10.31 -3.36
N LYS A 54 15.23 10.89 -3.92
CA LYS A 54 14.17 11.59 -3.15
C LYS A 54 12.96 10.69 -2.83
N SER A 55 13.01 9.41 -3.18
CA SER A 55 11.89 8.50 -2.99
C SER A 55 11.71 8.06 -1.54
N GLU A 56 10.61 7.42 -1.23
CA GLU A 56 10.34 6.84 0.09
C GLU A 56 11.04 5.48 0.31
N PHE A 57 11.75 4.95 -0.70
CA PHE A 57 12.46 3.68 -0.60
C PHE A 57 13.79 3.81 0.13
N ILE A 58 14.05 2.90 1.05
CA ILE A 58 15.28 2.84 1.85
C ILE A 58 15.85 1.43 1.80
N GLU A 59 17.12 1.31 1.41
CA GLU A 59 17.91 0.08 1.53
C GLU A 59 18.49 -0.03 2.94
N TYR A 60 18.27 -1.16 3.61
CA TYR A 60 18.86 -1.44 4.92
C TYR A 60 19.07 -2.94 5.09
N GLN A 61 20.27 -3.34 5.50
CA GLN A 61 20.65 -4.75 5.74
C GLN A 61 20.33 -5.73 4.58
N GLY A 62 20.43 -5.25 3.32
CA GLY A 62 20.16 -6.08 2.14
C GLY A 62 18.67 -6.27 1.83
N GLU A 63 17.79 -5.46 2.42
CA GLU A 63 16.37 -5.38 2.07
C GLU A 63 16.00 -3.95 1.67
N ILE A 64 14.93 -3.82 0.87
CA ILE A 64 14.38 -2.52 0.50
C ILE A 64 13.04 -2.34 1.21
N PHE A 65 12.93 -1.22 1.92
CA PHE A 65 11.75 -0.85 2.69
C PHE A 65 11.06 0.35 2.08
N VAL A 66 9.75 0.40 2.22
CA VAL A 66 8.93 1.58 1.89
C VAL A 66 7.90 1.80 3.01
N PRO A 67 7.71 3.04 3.48
CA PRO A 67 6.63 3.36 4.39
C PRO A 67 5.30 3.28 3.66
N VAL A 68 4.28 2.76 4.33
CA VAL A 68 2.87 2.89 3.95
C VAL A 68 2.16 3.51 5.15
N PRO A 69 1.73 4.78 5.10
CA PRO A 69 1.10 5.43 6.24
C PRO A 69 -0.07 4.62 6.81
N SER A 70 -0.18 4.61 8.15
CA SER A 70 -1.06 3.71 8.93
C SER A 70 -0.75 2.20 8.81
N GLY A 71 -0.01 1.77 7.80
CA GLY A 71 0.48 0.41 7.59
C GLY A 71 1.89 0.15 8.15
N GLY A 72 2.69 1.17 8.41
CA GLY A 72 4.10 1.05 8.83
C GLY A 72 5.03 0.77 7.64
N ARG A 73 6.26 0.29 7.91
CA ARG A 73 7.22 -0.07 6.86
C ARG A 73 6.96 -1.48 6.34
N TYR A 74 7.00 -1.62 5.02
CA TYR A 74 6.90 -2.90 4.31
C TYR A 74 8.20 -3.17 3.55
N VAL A 75 8.56 -4.44 3.45
CA VAL A 75 9.68 -4.92 2.63
C VAL A 75 9.17 -5.22 1.21
N LEU A 76 9.99 -4.92 0.21
CA LEU A 76 9.76 -5.37 -1.16
C LEU A 76 10.17 -6.84 -1.27
N GLU A 77 9.19 -7.72 -1.46
CA GLU A 77 9.45 -9.14 -1.68
C GLU A 77 9.98 -9.38 -3.11
N ASP A 78 10.86 -10.38 -3.25
CA ASP A 78 11.45 -10.84 -4.51
C ASP A 78 12.14 -9.75 -5.35
N VAL A 79 12.65 -8.71 -4.69
CA VAL A 79 13.35 -7.59 -5.35
C VAL A 79 14.77 -7.95 -5.74
N ASP A 80 15.17 -7.58 -6.96
CA ASP A 80 16.55 -7.60 -7.41
C ASP A 80 17.26 -6.31 -6.95
N LEU A 81 17.96 -6.39 -5.81
CA LEU A 81 18.65 -5.26 -5.19
C LEU A 81 19.63 -4.53 -6.12
N ASN A 82 20.30 -5.28 -7.00
CA ASN A 82 21.35 -4.74 -7.88
C ASN A 82 20.79 -3.86 -8.99
N SER A 83 19.56 -4.14 -9.44
CA SER A 83 18.88 -3.40 -10.50
C SER A 83 17.79 -2.46 -10.00
N PHE A 84 17.47 -2.51 -8.71
CA PHE A 84 16.45 -1.65 -8.13
C PHE A 84 16.83 -0.17 -8.26
N LYS A 85 15.84 0.63 -8.67
CA LYS A 85 15.90 2.09 -8.68
C LYS A 85 14.53 2.67 -8.38
N ALA A 86 14.53 3.82 -7.73
CA ALA A 86 13.34 4.64 -7.63
C ALA A 86 13.02 5.32 -8.96
N VAL A 87 11.72 5.50 -9.24
CA VAL A 87 11.24 6.29 -10.37
C VAL A 87 11.18 7.76 -9.94
N GLU A 88 11.77 8.64 -10.73
CA GLU A 88 11.70 10.08 -10.52
C GLU A 88 10.35 10.60 -11.04
N ASP A 89 9.44 10.95 -10.12
CA ASP A 89 8.16 11.59 -10.39
C ASP A 89 7.85 12.59 -9.28
N GLU A 90 7.40 13.80 -9.64
CA GLU A 90 6.98 14.82 -8.69
C GLU A 90 5.62 14.51 -8.06
N SER A 91 4.81 13.69 -8.74
CA SER A 91 3.45 13.34 -8.33
C SER A 91 3.41 12.36 -7.16
N THR A 92 4.43 11.51 -7.04
CA THR A 92 4.53 10.49 -5.98
C THR A 92 5.97 10.02 -5.83
N LEU A 93 6.33 9.69 -4.59
CA LEU A 93 7.67 9.25 -4.20
C LEU A 93 7.74 7.74 -3.93
N VAL A 94 6.68 7.01 -4.26
CA VAL A 94 6.49 5.60 -3.86
C VAL A 94 6.47 4.64 -5.04
N VAL A 95 7.02 5.04 -6.18
CA VAL A 95 7.18 4.17 -7.35
C VAL A 95 8.65 3.81 -7.55
N GLY A 96 8.90 2.51 -7.61
CA GLY A 96 10.22 1.94 -7.82
C GLY A 96 10.15 0.81 -8.84
N LEU A 97 11.29 0.38 -9.36
CA LEU A 97 11.35 -0.76 -10.26
C LEU A 97 12.70 -1.45 -10.14
N ASP A 98 12.71 -2.75 -10.41
CA ASP A 98 13.93 -3.52 -10.69
C ASP A 98 13.86 -4.08 -12.11
N LYS A 99 14.77 -4.99 -12.48
CA LYS A 99 14.76 -5.60 -13.81
C LYS A 99 13.54 -6.50 -14.11
N ASN A 100 12.79 -6.91 -13.08
CA ASN A 100 11.70 -7.88 -13.16
C ASN A 100 10.32 -7.23 -12.97
N HIS A 101 10.20 -6.24 -12.08
CA HIS A 101 8.93 -5.69 -11.64
C HIS A 101 8.95 -4.16 -11.51
N VAL A 102 7.79 -3.56 -11.72
CA VAL A 102 7.46 -2.21 -11.26
C VAL A 102 6.69 -2.33 -9.95
N TYR A 103 7.00 -1.48 -8.97
CA TYR A 103 6.42 -1.48 -7.64
C TYR A 103 5.65 -0.19 -7.37
N PHE A 104 4.42 -0.32 -6.88
CA PHE A 104 3.64 0.77 -6.27
C PHE A 104 3.62 0.56 -4.75
N GLY A 105 4.38 1.39 -4.03
CA GLY A 105 4.79 1.06 -2.67
C GLY A 105 5.56 -0.26 -2.67
N ASN A 106 5.09 -1.23 -1.90
CA ASN A 106 5.70 -2.56 -1.82
C ASN A 106 5.03 -3.60 -2.74
N ILE A 107 4.04 -3.20 -3.54
CA ILE A 107 3.23 -4.12 -4.35
C ILE A 107 3.78 -4.19 -5.78
N PRO A 108 4.21 -5.36 -6.26
CA PRO A 108 4.63 -5.53 -7.65
C PRO A 108 3.43 -5.54 -8.60
N ILE A 109 3.54 -4.81 -9.72
CA ILE A 109 2.50 -4.68 -10.74
C ILE A 109 2.85 -5.59 -11.92
N SER A 110 2.24 -6.77 -11.91
CA SER A 110 2.62 -7.89 -12.78
C SER A 110 2.53 -7.64 -14.30
N ASP A 111 1.74 -6.66 -14.73
CA ASP A 111 1.45 -6.38 -16.13
C ASP A 111 2.08 -5.08 -16.65
N LEU A 112 3.01 -4.48 -15.88
CA LEU A 112 3.89 -3.40 -16.32
C LEU A 112 5.30 -3.94 -16.62
N ASP A 113 5.82 -3.65 -17.81
CA ASP A 113 7.19 -3.94 -18.21
C ASP A 113 8.17 -2.87 -17.65
N PRO A 114 9.04 -3.23 -16.68
CA PRO A 114 9.95 -2.26 -16.05
C PRO A 114 10.97 -1.67 -17.03
N SER A 115 11.28 -2.37 -18.14
CA SER A 115 12.22 -1.88 -19.15
C SER A 115 11.64 -0.77 -20.03
N LYS A 116 10.30 -0.62 -20.03
CA LYS A 116 9.57 0.34 -20.87
C LYS A 116 8.77 1.37 -20.07
N LEU A 117 8.87 1.36 -18.74
CA LEU A 117 8.10 2.24 -17.89
C LEU A 117 8.36 3.72 -18.23
N GLN A 118 7.28 4.47 -18.42
CA GLN A 118 7.25 5.90 -18.69
C GLN A 118 6.35 6.58 -17.68
N VAL A 119 6.82 7.72 -17.16
CA VAL A 119 6.02 8.63 -16.33
C VAL A 119 5.19 9.50 -17.26
N ILE A 120 3.87 9.45 -17.12
CA ILE A 120 2.94 10.35 -17.81
C ILE A 120 2.79 11.66 -17.01
N GLY A 121 2.88 11.59 -15.67
CA GLY A 121 2.61 12.68 -14.75
C GLY A 121 1.24 12.53 -14.08
N ASN A 122 0.96 13.35 -13.06
CA ASN A 122 -0.26 13.25 -12.24
C ASN A 122 -0.47 11.86 -11.60
N GLY A 123 0.61 11.12 -11.35
CA GLY A 123 0.59 9.76 -10.79
C GLY A 123 0.23 8.67 -11.81
N TYR A 124 0.27 8.97 -13.11
CA TYR A 124 0.04 7.98 -14.18
C TYR A 124 1.35 7.46 -14.76
N TYR A 125 1.36 6.15 -15.04
CA TYR A 125 2.50 5.40 -15.56
C TYR A 125 2.05 4.46 -16.67
N THR A 126 2.91 4.26 -17.68
CA THR A 126 2.64 3.33 -18.77
C THR A 126 3.90 2.61 -19.22
N ASP A 127 3.77 1.39 -19.71
CA ASP A 127 4.82 0.68 -20.44
C ASP A 127 4.56 0.63 -21.96
N GLY A 128 3.54 1.37 -22.42
CA GLY A 128 3.03 1.38 -23.79
C GLY A 128 1.95 0.33 -24.08
N LYS A 129 1.74 -0.66 -23.19
CA LYS A 129 0.70 -1.69 -23.29
C LYS A 129 -0.35 -1.53 -22.19
N SER A 130 0.10 -1.36 -20.97
CA SER A 130 -0.69 -1.18 -19.77
C SER A 130 -0.48 0.24 -19.24
N THR A 131 -1.53 0.83 -18.68
CA THR A 131 -1.47 2.15 -18.06
C THR A 131 -2.13 2.09 -16.70
N TYR A 132 -1.47 2.67 -15.70
CA TYR A 132 -1.89 2.66 -14.31
C TYR A 132 -1.84 4.05 -13.70
N PHE A 133 -2.76 4.29 -12.77
CA PHE A 133 -2.65 5.34 -11.78
C PHE A 133 -2.10 4.74 -10.48
N CYS A 134 -1.16 5.43 -9.82
CA CYS A 134 -0.71 5.13 -8.45
C CYS A 134 -0.93 6.36 -7.56
N SER A 135 -1.66 6.19 -6.47
CA SER A 135 -1.89 7.24 -5.49
C SER A 135 -0.62 7.54 -4.69
N PRO A 136 -0.31 8.82 -4.39
CA PRO A 136 0.75 9.18 -3.45
C PRO A 136 0.33 8.98 -1.98
N TYR A 137 -0.95 8.71 -1.71
CA TYR A 137 -1.49 8.53 -0.36
C TYR A 137 -1.98 7.11 -0.16
N SER A 138 -1.67 6.55 1.02
CA SER A 138 -2.14 5.22 1.40
C SER A 138 -3.59 5.23 1.87
N GLN A 139 -4.30 4.14 1.61
CA GLN A 139 -5.65 3.87 2.12
C GLN A 139 -5.73 2.45 2.66
N ARG A 140 -6.80 2.16 3.40
CA ARG A 140 -7.08 0.80 3.86
C ARG A 140 -7.29 -0.10 2.64
N ASN A 141 -6.69 -1.29 2.68
CA ASN A 141 -6.88 -2.32 1.66
C ASN A 141 -8.25 -2.98 1.86
N GLU A 142 -9.24 -2.55 1.09
CA GLU A 142 -10.60 -3.09 1.16
C GLU A 142 -10.73 -4.48 0.51
N ASP A 143 -9.81 -4.84 -0.38
CA ASP A 143 -9.78 -6.14 -1.05
C ASP A 143 -9.19 -7.26 -0.16
N LEU A 144 -8.55 -6.90 0.96
CA LEU A 144 -8.01 -7.86 1.90
C LEU A 144 -9.14 -8.52 2.71
N SER A 145 -9.45 -9.77 2.38
CA SER A 145 -10.43 -10.55 3.13
C SER A 145 -9.94 -10.86 4.57
N THR A 146 -10.87 -10.99 5.51
CA THR A 146 -10.56 -11.29 6.92
C THR A 146 -9.80 -12.61 7.09
N SER A 147 -10.07 -13.62 6.26
CA SER A 147 -9.35 -14.90 6.30
C SER A 147 -7.91 -14.76 5.80
N MET A 148 -7.71 -13.99 4.74
CA MET A 148 -6.37 -13.67 4.24
C MET A 148 -5.59 -12.82 5.23
N GLU A 149 -6.26 -11.86 5.89
CA GLU A 149 -5.68 -11.07 6.97
C GLU A 149 -5.19 -11.95 8.13
N LEU A 150 -5.98 -12.92 8.57
CA LEU A 150 -5.59 -13.88 9.61
C LEU A 150 -4.39 -14.73 9.19
N LEU A 151 -4.39 -15.23 7.95
CA LEU A 151 -3.26 -16.01 7.42
C LEU A 151 -1.97 -15.17 7.38
N GLN A 152 -2.06 -13.91 6.95
CA GLN A 152 -0.93 -12.99 6.94
C GLN A 152 -0.46 -12.63 8.36
N HIS A 153 -1.37 -12.53 9.33
CA HIS A 153 -1.00 -12.36 10.74
C HIS A 153 -0.24 -13.57 11.28
N LEU A 154 -0.68 -14.78 10.97
CA LEU A 154 0.04 -16.00 11.35
C LEU A 154 1.42 -16.02 10.69
N ALA A 155 1.51 -15.71 9.40
CA ALA A 155 2.79 -15.60 8.71
C ALA A 155 3.71 -14.53 9.35
N TYR A 156 3.16 -13.40 9.77
CA TYR A 156 3.90 -12.34 10.47
C TYR A 156 4.45 -12.77 11.83
N ILE A 157 3.77 -13.65 12.56
CA ILE A 157 4.30 -14.19 13.83
C ILE A 157 5.58 -14.99 13.59
N PHE A 158 5.66 -15.71 12.46
CA PHE A 158 6.80 -16.55 12.12
C PHE A 158 7.78 -15.86 11.15
N SER A 159 7.59 -14.56 10.85
CA SER A 159 8.41 -13.80 9.91
C SER A 159 8.88 -12.48 10.52
N LYS A 160 10.10 -12.06 10.17
CA LYS A 160 10.64 -10.75 10.58
C LYS A 160 9.95 -9.58 9.87
N THR A 161 9.57 -9.78 8.62
CA THR A 161 9.24 -8.70 7.67
C THR A 161 7.87 -8.84 7.01
N LYS A 162 7.32 -10.07 6.93
CA LYS A 162 6.04 -10.32 6.24
C LYS A 162 4.85 -9.83 7.05
N LYS A 163 4.46 -8.58 6.83
CA LYS A 163 3.34 -7.93 7.51
C LYS A 163 2.04 -8.11 6.74
N SER A 164 0.91 -8.12 7.45
CA SER A 164 -0.40 -8.07 6.80
C SER A 164 -0.60 -6.74 6.05
N GLN A 165 -0.99 -6.84 4.77
CA GLN A 165 -1.17 -5.70 3.86
C GLN A 165 -2.50 -4.97 4.11
N ARG A 166 -2.71 -4.44 5.31
CA ARG A 166 -3.94 -3.73 5.72
C ARG A 166 -4.10 -2.35 5.07
N TYR A 167 -3.00 -1.76 4.64
CA TYR A 167 -2.96 -0.46 3.95
C TYR A 167 -2.12 -0.62 2.70
N ILE A 168 -2.48 0.09 1.63
CA ILE A 168 -1.76 0.13 0.36
C ILE A 168 -1.74 1.56 -0.16
N TYR A 169 -0.86 1.87 -1.11
CA TYR A 169 -1.06 2.98 -2.03
C TYR A 169 -2.05 2.52 -3.10
N PRO A 170 -3.29 3.03 -3.14
CA PRO A 170 -4.26 2.59 -4.13
C PRO A 170 -3.75 2.81 -5.54
N TYR A 171 -3.96 1.82 -6.39
CA TYR A 171 -3.63 1.90 -7.80
C TYR A 171 -4.77 1.36 -8.65
N LYS A 172 -4.86 1.84 -9.89
CA LYS A 172 -5.94 1.49 -10.79
C LYS A 172 -5.41 1.33 -12.21
N LYS A 173 -5.74 0.21 -12.84
CA LYS A 173 -5.52 0.02 -14.29
C LYS A 173 -6.52 0.83 -15.08
N ILE A 174 -6.06 1.54 -16.11
CA ILE A 174 -6.91 2.30 -17.00
C ILE A 174 -7.20 1.46 -18.25
N GLU A 175 -8.48 1.22 -18.50
CA GLU A 175 -8.96 0.52 -19.68
C GLU A 175 -9.03 1.49 -20.88
N THR A 176 -7.86 1.79 -21.47
CA THR A 176 -7.73 2.58 -22.70
C THR A 176 -6.59 2.06 -23.55
N ASN A 177 -6.76 2.12 -24.87
CA ASN A 177 -5.71 1.85 -25.86
C ASN A 177 -5.06 3.15 -26.38
N LYS A 178 -5.52 4.30 -25.90
CA LYS A 178 -5.03 5.62 -26.30
C LYS A 178 -3.95 6.09 -25.33
N ARG A 179 -3.05 6.95 -25.83
CA ARG A 179 -2.02 7.58 -25.01
C ARG A 179 -2.65 8.61 -24.08
N LEU A 180 -2.39 8.47 -22.78
CA LEU A 180 -2.79 9.47 -21.80
C LEU A 180 -1.82 10.66 -21.78
N GLN A 181 -2.36 11.82 -21.45
CA GLN A 181 -1.64 13.04 -21.12
C GLN A 181 -2.11 13.55 -19.76
N PRO A 182 -1.21 14.08 -18.92
CA PRO A 182 -1.62 14.71 -17.67
C PRO A 182 -2.43 15.98 -17.98
N VAL A 183 -3.44 16.26 -17.18
CA VAL A 183 -4.17 17.53 -17.27
C VAL A 183 -3.46 18.58 -16.43
N GLU A 184 -3.08 19.68 -17.07
CA GLU A 184 -2.42 20.80 -16.39
C GLU A 184 -3.34 21.44 -15.34
N ASN A 185 -2.77 21.86 -14.20
CA ASN A 185 -3.47 22.51 -13.09
C ASN A 185 -4.59 21.68 -12.42
N LEU A 186 -4.76 20.41 -12.81
CA LEU A 186 -5.70 19.48 -12.19
C LEU A 186 -4.95 18.21 -11.78
N GLN A 187 -4.51 18.16 -10.51
CA GLN A 187 -3.79 17.02 -9.96
C GLN A 187 -4.61 15.73 -10.06
N TYR A 188 -3.95 14.61 -10.34
CA TYR A 188 -4.55 13.29 -10.50
C TYR A 188 -5.49 13.15 -11.70
N PHE A 189 -5.58 14.17 -12.56
CA PHE A 189 -6.31 14.09 -13.81
C PHE A 189 -5.42 13.72 -15.00
N ALA A 190 -5.95 12.86 -15.87
CA ALA A 190 -5.37 12.56 -17.16
C ALA A 190 -6.46 12.53 -18.24
N THR A 191 -6.07 12.64 -19.50
CA THR A 191 -6.99 12.52 -20.64
C THR A 191 -6.36 11.74 -21.78
N ASP A 192 -7.18 10.99 -22.52
CA ASP A 192 -6.80 10.41 -23.82
C ASP A 192 -7.30 11.25 -25.02
N GLY A 193 -7.76 12.48 -24.75
CA GLY A 193 -8.38 13.37 -25.72
C GLY A 193 -9.88 13.14 -25.95
N GLU A 194 -10.43 12.02 -25.48
CA GLU A 194 -11.88 11.73 -25.55
C GLU A 194 -12.50 11.69 -24.16
N LYS A 195 -11.83 11.02 -23.22
CA LYS A 195 -12.25 10.85 -21.83
C LYS A 195 -11.31 11.59 -20.91
N VAL A 196 -11.87 11.98 -19.77
CA VAL A 196 -11.13 12.55 -18.65
C VAL A 196 -11.14 11.51 -17.54
N TYR A 197 -9.97 11.27 -16.93
CA TYR A 197 -9.78 10.31 -15.87
C TYR A 197 -9.35 11.03 -14.60
N TYR A 198 -9.95 10.71 -13.46
CA TYR A 198 -9.51 11.12 -12.13
C TYR A 198 -9.10 9.87 -11.35
N ARG A 199 -7.84 9.82 -10.90
CA ARG A 199 -7.27 8.65 -10.19
C ARG A 199 -7.51 7.31 -10.90
N GLY A 200 -7.41 7.33 -12.23
CA GLY A 200 -7.61 6.16 -13.09
C GLY A 200 -9.07 5.83 -13.44
N GLU A 201 -10.05 6.55 -12.90
CA GLU A 201 -11.47 6.36 -13.21
C GLU A 201 -12.00 7.42 -14.17
N ALA A 202 -12.72 6.99 -15.22
CA ALA A 202 -13.27 7.90 -16.21
C ALA A 202 -14.45 8.71 -15.66
N LEU A 203 -14.45 10.02 -15.90
CA LEU A 203 -15.60 10.89 -15.65
C LEU A 203 -16.57 10.80 -16.84
N GLU A 204 -17.80 10.38 -16.57
CA GLU A 204 -18.84 10.28 -17.59
C GLU A 204 -19.27 11.67 -18.08
N LYS A 205 -19.20 11.93 -19.40
CA LYS A 205 -19.64 13.19 -20.05
C LYS A 205 -18.87 14.45 -19.63
N ALA A 206 -17.64 14.29 -19.14
CA ALA A 206 -16.80 15.43 -18.76
C ALA A 206 -16.42 16.31 -19.97
N ASP A 207 -16.63 17.61 -19.84
CA ASP A 207 -16.06 18.63 -20.73
C ASP A 207 -14.79 19.20 -20.11
N LEU A 208 -13.64 18.65 -20.52
CA LEU A 208 -12.32 19.04 -20.00
C LEU A 208 -12.05 20.55 -20.08
N ASN A 209 -12.52 21.23 -21.12
CA ASN A 209 -12.22 22.65 -21.34
C ASN A 209 -12.87 23.55 -20.28
N THR A 210 -13.91 23.07 -19.62
CA THR A 210 -14.67 23.82 -18.61
C THR A 210 -14.62 23.17 -17.23
N LEU A 211 -13.98 22.00 -17.12
CA LEU A 211 -13.84 21.24 -15.89
C LEU A 211 -12.93 21.99 -14.92
N LYS A 212 -13.42 22.18 -13.70
CA LYS A 212 -12.67 22.80 -12.60
C LYS A 212 -13.00 22.16 -11.27
N SER A 213 -12.04 22.25 -10.34
CA SER A 213 -12.31 21.98 -8.92
C SER A 213 -13.25 23.05 -8.35
N VAL A 214 -14.23 22.61 -7.55
CA VAL A 214 -15.21 23.51 -6.92
C VAL A 214 -14.56 24.32 -5.80
N ASP A 215 -13.63 23.70 -5.05
CA ASP A 215 -13.03 24.30 -3.85
C ASP A 215 -11.56 23.94 -3.63
N GLY A 216 -10.98 23.07 -4.46
CA GLY A 216 -9.59 22.60 -4.34
C GLY A 216 -9.37 21.44 -3.37
N TYR A 217 -10.31 21.12 -2.48
CA TYR A 217 -10.08 20.21 -1.34
C TYR A 217 -11.06 19.04 -1.25
N ASN A 218 -12.34 19.24 -1.53
CA ASN A 218 -13.38 18.25 -1.24
C ASN A 218 -13.68 17.28 -2.39
N GLU A 219 -12.78 17.20 -3.39
CA GLU A 219 -12.92 16.31 -4.57
C GLU A 219 -14.23 16.50 -5.34
N TYR A 220 -14.82 17.70 -5.26
CA TYR A 220 -15.94 18.10 -6.11
C TYR A 220 -15.40 18.82 -7.34
N PHE A 221 -15.87 18.38 -8.50
CA PHE A 221 -15.53 18.96 -9.78
C PHE A 221 -16.80 19.36 -10.52
N ALA A 222 -16.71 20.38 -11.35
CA ALA A 222 -17.82 20.78 -12.20
C ALA A 222 -17.30 21.23 -13.56
N ASP A 223 -17.97 20.78 -14.63
CA ASP A 223 -17.82 21.32 -15.97
C ASP A 223 -19.01 22.25 -16.28
N LYS A 224 -19.15 22.74 -17.52
CA LYS A 224 -20.24 23.65 -17.91
C LYS A 224 -21.66 23.11 -17.61
N GLU A 225 -21.85 21.79 -17.54
CA GLU A 225 -23.16 21.15 -17.41
C GLU A 225 -23.28 20.23 -16.21
N ASN A 226 -22.21 19.55 -15.81
CA ASN A 226 -22.24 18.41 -14.91
C ASN A 226 -21.43 18.68 -13.65
N VAL A 227 -21.81 17.99 -12.57
CA VAL A 227 -21.11 18.02 -11.29
C VAL A 227 -20.67 16.60 -10.94
N TYR A 228 -19.46 16.48 -10.42
CA TYR A 228 -18.84 15.22 -10.06
C TYR A 228 -18.41 15.26 -8.58
N TYR A 229 -18.55 14.13 -7.91
CA TYR A 229 -17.84 13.85 -6.67
C TYR A 229 -16.85 12.72 -6.96
N LYS A 230 -15.55 13.01 -6.82
CA LYS A 230 -14.48 12.17 -7.37
C LYS A 230 -14.72 11.96 -8.88
N SER A 231 -14.72 10.72 -9.35
CA SER A 231 -15.05 10.30 -10.72
C SER A 231 -16.56 10.19 -11.01
N LYS A 232 -17.41 10.23 -9.98
CA LYS A 232 -18.84 9.91 -10.10
C LYS A 232 -19.66 11.13 -10.53
N LEU A 233 -20.38 11.01 -11.65
CA LEU A 233 -21.38 11.97 -12.10
C LEU A 233 -22.55 12.05 -11.09
N LEU A 234 -22.85 13.25 -10.61
CA LEU A 234 -23.96 13.49 -9.70
C LEU A 234 -25.27 13.75 -10.47
N PRO A 235 -26.44 13.40 -9.91
CA PRO A 235 -27.75 13.62 -10.53
C PRO A 235 -28.22 15.08 -10.41
N ILE A 236 -27.30 16.04 -10.59
CA ILE A 236 -27.55 17.48 -10.59
C ILE A 236 -26.78 18.14 -11.73
N LYS A 237 -27.32 19.24 -12.25
CA LYS A 237 -26.65 20.05 -13.27
C LYS A 237 -25.86 21.19 -12.63
N ASN A 238 -24.73 21.54 -13.23
CA ASN A 238 -23.95 22.68 -12.78
C ASN A 238 -24.74 23.97 -13.06
N SER A 239 -25.17 24.64 -11.99
CA SER A 239 -25.84 25.94 -12.06
C SER A 239 -24.89 27.13 -11.93
N GLY A 240 -23.59 26.87 -11.75
CA GLY A 240 -22.59 27.87 -11.39
C GLY A 240 -22.67 28.36 -9.94
N LYS A 241 -23.62 27.84 -9.14
CA LYS A 241 -23.85 28.26 -7.74
C LYS A 241 -23.31 27.30 -6.71
N LEU A 242 -22.79 26.14 -7.13
CA LEU A 242 -22.20 25.17 -6.22
C LEU A 242 -20.98 25.80 -5.54
N ARG A 243 -20.99 25.81 -4.21
CA ARG A 243 -19.95 26.39 -3.36
C ARG A 243 -19.87 25.61 -2.07
N VAL A 244 -18.68 25.56 -1.50
CA VAL A 244 -18.50 25.05 -0.14
C VAL A 244 -18.97 26.10 0.85
N VAL A 245 -19.70 25.66 1.86
CA VAL A 245 -20.13 26.49 2.99
C VAL A 245 -19.45 25.94 4.24
N SER A 246 -18.83 26.83 5.01
CA SER A 246 -18.27 26.53 6.32
C SER A 246 -19.00 27.36 7.37
N SER A 247 -19.25 26.76 8.54
CA SER A 247 -19.77 27.46 9.72
C SER A 247 -18.80 27.23 10.85
N GLU A 248 -18.53 28.27 11.63
CA GLU A 248 -17.85 28.13 12.92
C GLU A 248 -18.83 27.49 13.90
N GLN A 249 -18.34 26.57 14.74
CA GLN A 249 -19.07 26.13 15.92
C GLN A 249 -18.69 27.09 17.06
N GLY A 250 -19.69 27.60 17.78
CA GLY A 250 -19.47 28.39 18.99
C GLY A 250 -19.00 27.52 20.15
N ASP A 251 -18.41 28.15 21.16
CA ASP A 251 -17.93 27.53 22.41
C ASP A 251 -18.99 26.67 23.12
#